data_AF-A0A0F5VKM8-F1
#
_entry.id   AF-A0A0F5VKM8-F1
#
_cell.length_a   1.000
_cell.length_b   1.000
_cell.length_c   1.000
_cell.angle_alpha   90.00
_cell.angle_beta   90.00
_cell.angle_gamma   90.00
#
_symmetry.space_group_name_H-M   'P 1'
#
loop_
_entity.id
_entity.type
_entity.pdbx_description
1 polymer ?
#
loop_
_entity_poly.entity_id
_entity_poly.type
_entity_poly.pdbx_seq_one_letter_code
_entity_poly.pdbx_strand_id
1 'polypeptide(L)' 'MPSSTAVEASLPIRSDMDLAWVRQHVRQAAGILGFGLVAQTKLVTAASELARNTLVHGGGGR' A
#
# COMPACT_ATOMS: atom_id res chain seq x y z
N MET A 1 -7.56 -21.56 -18.06
CA MET A 1 -7.76 -20.18 -17.53
C MET A 1 -6.77 -20.00 -16.38
N PRO A 2 -5.74 -19.15 -16.45
CA PRO A 2 -5.05 -18.72 -15.24
C PRO A 2 -6.02 -17.74 -14.52
N SER A 3 -6.71 -18.15 -13.46
CA SER A 3 -6.27 -18.17 -12.06
C SER A 3 -5.98 -16.77 -11.50
N SER A 4 -7.00 -16.20 -10.85
CA SER A 4 -7.01 -15.12 -9.84
C SER A 4 -5.82 -14.14 -9.81
N THR A 5 -6.02 -12.92 -10.31
CA THR A 5 -5.19 -11.76 -9.96
C THR A 5 -5.51 -11.27 -8.54
N ALA A 6 -5.36 -12.13 -7.55
CA ALA A 6 -5.45 -11.71 -6.14
C ALA A 6 -4.14 -11.00 -5.78
N VAL A 7 -4.23 -9.70 -5.51
CA VAL A 7 -3.11 -8.93 -4.95
C VAL A 7 -3.27 -8.92 -3.44
N GLU A 8 -2.52 -9.78 -2.76
CA GLU A 8 -2.49 -9.87 -1.30
C GLU A 8 -1.08 -9.56 -0.80
N ALA A 9 -0.97 -8.75 0.25
CA ALA A 9 0.29 -8.42 0.90
C ALA A 9 0.10 -8.09 2.37
N SER A 10 1.09 -8.49 3.17
CA SER A 10 1.28 -8.05 4.55
C SER A 10 2.69 -7.46 4.64
N LEU A 11 2.76 -6.18 4.99
CA LEU A 11 4.00 -5.40 5.03
C LEU A 11 4.24 -4.93 6.46
N PRO A 12 5.45 -5.07 7.00
CA PRO A 12 5.76 -4.49 8.30
C PRO A 12 5.60 -2.97 8.25
N ILE A 13 5.17 -2.36 9.34
CA ILE A 13 5.15 -0.90 9.54
C ILE A 13 5.89 -0.63 10.84
N ARG A 14 7.19 -0.41 10.76
CA ARG A 14 8.08 -0.21 11.93
C ARG A 14 8.97 1.02 11.78
N SER A 15 9.04 1.61 10.59
CA SER A 15 9.89 2.73 10.25
C SER A 15 9.37 3.51 9.04
N ASP A 16 9.88 4.72 8.82
CA ASP A 16 9.55 5.52 7.62
C ASP A 16 9.98 4.84 6.31
N MET A 17 10.99 3.98 6.35
CA MET A 17 11.40 3.15 5.21
C MET A 17 10.25 2.24 4.79
N ASP A 18 9.53 1.65 5.74
CA ASP A 18 8.39 0.77 5.48
C ASP A 18 7.24 1.51 4.78
N LEU A 19 7.03 2.79 5.09
CA LEU A 19 6.02 3.60 4.41
C LEU A 19 6.34 3.78 2.91
N ALA A 20 7.63 3.80 2.52
CA ALA A 20 8.00 3.82 1.11
C ALA A 20 7.65 2.51 0.41
N TRP A 21 7.85 1.37 1.08
CA TRP A 21 7.45 0.05 0.59
C TRP A 21 5.93 -0.06 0.43
N VAL A 22 5.15 0.43 1.39
CA VAL A 22 3.67 0.49 1.28
C VAL A 22 3.26 1.28 0.04
N ARG A 23 3.84 2.46 -0.20
CA ARG A 23 3.53 3.27 -1.40
C ARG A 23 3.85 2.55 -2.70
N GLN A 24 5.01 1.89 -2.76
CA GLN A 24 5.41 1.15 -3.96
C GLN A 24 4.46 -0.02 -4.23
N HIS A 25 4.15 -0.80 -3.20
CA HIS A 25 3.28 -1.96 -3.32
C HIS A 25 1.87 -1.57 -3.75
N VAL A 26 1.28 -0.55 -3.12
CA VAL A 26 -0.07 -0.08 -3.47
C VAL A 26 -0.12 0.48 -4.89
N ARG A 27 0.94 1.19 -5.34
CA ARG A 27 1.03 1.67 -6.72
C ARG A 27 1.11 0.52 -7.72
N GLN A 28 1.92 -0.50 -7.44
CA GLN A 28 2.04 -1.69 -8.29
C GLN A 28 0.72 -2.47 -8.34
N ALA A 29 0.10 -2.72 -7.18
CA ALA A 29 -1.20 -3.36 -7.07
C ALA A 29 -2.27 -2.64 -7.89
N ALA A 30 -2.37 -1.31 -7.72
CA ALA A 30 -3.34 -0.51 -8.45
C ALA A 30 -3.08 -0.52 -9.97
N GLY A 31 -1.81 -0.58 -10.39
CA GLY A 31 -1.43 -0.76 -11.80
C GLY A 31 -1.85 -2.13 -12.36
N ILE A 32 -1.59 -3.21 -11.62
CA ILE A 32 -1.99 -4.58 -11.99
C ILE A 32 -3.52 -4.69 -12.13
N LEU A 33 -4.25 -4.01 -11.25
CA LEU A 33 -5.73 -3.95 -11.27
C LEU A 33 -6.29 -3.00 -12.34
N GLY A 34 -5.44 -2.31 -13.11
CA GLY A 34 -5.88 -1.47 -14.23
C GLY A 34 -6.41 -0.09 -13.84
N PHE A 35 -6.15 0.40 -12.62
CA PHE A 35 -6.57 1.75 -12.23
C PHE A 35 -5.82 2.83 -13.02
N GLY A 36 -6.53 3.89 -13.41
CA GLY A 36 -5.91 5.09 -14.00
C GLY A 36 -5.08 5.88 -12.98
N LEU A 37 -4.18 6.76 -13.46
CA LEU A 37 -3.20 7.48 -12.63
C LEU A 37 -3.81 8.29 -11.47
N VAL A 38 -4.98 8.90 -11.69
CA VAL A 38 -5.69 9.65 -10.64
C VAL A 38 -6.14 8.71 -9.51
N ALA A 39 -6.71 7.56 -9.86
CA ALA A 39 -7.15 6.57 -8.87
C ALA A 39 -5.97 5.93 -8.14
N GLN A 40 -4.87 5.61 -8.85
CA GLN A 40 -3.64 5.13 -8.23
C GLN A 40 -3.10 6.13 -7.19
N THR A 41 -3.06 7.42 -7.54
CA THR A 41 -2.60 8.47 -6.62
C THR A 41 -3.46 8.52 -5.36
N LYS A 42 -4.80 8.45 -5.49
CA LYS A 42 -5.71 8.42 -4.35
C LYS A 42 -5.45 7.24 -3.43
N LEU A 43 -5.26 6.04 -4.00
CA LEU A 43 -4.96 4.82 -3.23
C LEU A 43 -3.62 4.92 -2.49
N VAL A 44 -2.58 5.41 -3.16
CA VAL A 44 -1.25 5.58 -2.56
C VAL A 44 -1.29 6.58 -1.42
N THR A 45 -2.02 7.70 -1.56
CA THR A 45 -2.20 8.68 -0.48
C THR A 45 -2.93 8.06 0.70
N ALA A 46 -4.08 7.43 0.47
CA ALA A 46 -4.88 6.82 1.53
C ALA A 46 -4.07 5.75 2.31
N ALA A 47 -3.36 4.88 1.60
CA ALA A 47 -2.52 3.86 2.23
C ALA A 47 -1.34 4.47 3.01
N SER A 48 -0.76 5.58 2.53
CA SER A 48 0.32 6.28 3.23
C SER A 48 -0.16 6.89 4.55
N GLU A 49 -1.34 7.51 4.56
CA GLU A 49 -1.92 8.08 5.77
C GLU A 49 -2.27 6.99 6.79
N LEU A 50 -2.84 5.87 6.34
CA LEU A 50 -3.08 4.71 7.20
C LEU A 50 -1.77 4.18 7.80
N ALA A 51 -0.75 3.93 6.96
CA ALA A 51 0.52 3.41 7.44
C ALA A 51 1.24 4.38 8.39
N ARG A 52 1.17 5.67 8.12
CA ARG A 52 1.70 6.71 9.00
C ARG A 52 1.00 6.70 10.35
N ASN A 53 -0.33 6.64 10.35
CA ASN A 53 -1.10 6.60 11.58
C ASN A 53 -0.81 5.33 12.39
N THR A 54 -0.69 4.18 11.73
CA THR A 54 -0.25 2.93 12.35
C THR A 54 1.13 3.07 13.00
N LEU A 55 2.09 3.69 12.32
CA LEU A 55 3.44 3.88 12.86
C LEU A 55 3.48 4.86 14.03
N VAL A 56 2.96 6.07 13.83
CA VAL A 56 3.12 7.20 14.77
C VAL A 56 2.21 7.06 15.98
N HIS A 57 0.97 6.64 15.76
CA HIS A 57 -0.05 6.59 16.81
C HIS A 57 -0.34 5.17 17.29
N GLY A 58 -0.16 4.17 16.43
CA GLY A 58 -0.38 2.75 16.77
C GLY A 58 0.85 2.00 17.28
N GLY A 59 2.05 2.60 17.22
CA GLY A 59 3.30 1.94 17.61
C GLY A 59 3.85 0.93 16.58
N GLY A 60 3.29 0.92 15.37
CA GLY A 60 3.67 0.01 14.29
C GLY A 60 2.88 -1.30 14.23
N GLY A 61 3.22 -2.17 13.27
CA GLY A 61 2.47 -3.40 13.02
C GLY A 61 2.95 -4.21 11.81
N ARG A 62 2.07 -5.07 11.30
CA ARG A 62 2.28 -5.95 10.14
C ARG A 62 0.97 -6.21 9.38
#